data_AF-Q1AYL9-F1
#
_entry.id   AF-Q1AYL9-F1
#
_cell.length_a   1.000
_cell.length_b   1.000
_cell.length_c   1.000
_cell.angle_alpha   90.00
_cell.angle_beta   90.00
_cell.angle_gamma   90.00
#
_symmetry.space_group_name_H-M   'P 1'
#
loop_
_entity.id
_entity.type
_entity.pdbx_description
1 polymer ?
#
loop_
_entity_poly.entity_id
_entity_poly.type
_entity_poly.pdbx_seq_one_letter_code
_entity_poly.pdbx_strand_id
1 'polypeptide(L)' 'MKEPGAQLDGRLAVAEVAGAYLVVREADPADWLVRFEKSPGFPAREWAENMASIYNRRLELGGGPPTPPGTRPPGYHP' A
#
# COMPACT_ATOMS: atom_id res chain seq x y z
N MET A 1 -5.78 -11.42 22.92
CA MET A 1 -5.40 -11.87 21.58
C MET A 1 -4.84 -10.65 20.86
N LYS A 2 -3.55 -10.64 20.51
CA LYS A 2 -3.06 -9.64 19.54
C LYS A 2 -3.50 -10.16 18.19
N GLU A 3 -4.38 -9.41 17.52
CA GLU A 3 -4.59 -9.61 16.09
C GLU A 3 -3.19 -9.53 15.44
N PRO A 4 -2.73 -10.54 14.69
CA PRO A 4 -1.56 -10.35 13.88
C PRO A 4 -1.98 -9.36 12.81
N GLY A 5 -1.72 -8.07 13.06
CA GLY A 5 -1.67 -7.10 11.98
C GLY A 5 -0.63 -7.66 11.03
N ALA A 6 -1.09 -8.32 9.96
CA ALA A 6 -0.23 -8.95 8.98
C ALA A 6 0.57 -7.80 8.36
N GLN A 7 1.74 -7.55 8.92
CA GLN A 7 2.68 -6.61 8.37
C GLN A 7 3.03 -7.23 7.02
N LEU A 8 2.51 -6.64 5.96
CA LEU A 8 2.85 -7.01 4.61
C LEU A 8 4.36 -6.74 4.48
N ASP A 9 5.18 -7.78 4.59
CA ASP A 9 6.60 -7.67 4.35
C ASP A 9 6.83 -7.55 2.84
N GLY A 10 7.39 -6.41 2.41
CA GLY A 10 7.85 -6.19 1.04
C GLY A 10 6.99 -5.26 0.19
N ARG A 11 7.46 -5.01 -1.04
CA ARG A 11 6.81 -4.11 -2.00
C ARG A 11 5.58 -4.77 -2.63
N LEU A 12 4.64 -3.94 -3.06
CA LEU A 12 3.50 -4.34 -3.88
C LEU A 12 3.77 -4.08 -5.36
N ALA A 13 3.23 -4.96 -6.19
CA ALA A 13 3.21 -4.85 -7.64
C ALA A 13 1.77 -4.97 -8.15
N VAL A 14 1.54 -4.57 -9.41
CA VAL A 14 0.26 -4.77 -10.09
C VAL A 14 0.43 -5.85 -11.15
N ALA A 15 -0.37 -6.90 -11.05
CA ALA A 15 -0.47 -7.95 -12.06
C ALA A 15 -1.77 -7.77 -12.85
N GLU A 16 -1.67 -7.78 -14.19
CA GLU A 16 -2.84 -7.72 -15.06
C GLU A 16 -3.32 -9.14 -15.40
N VAL A 17 -4.62 -9.37 -15.25
CA VAL A 17 -5.29 -10.60 -15.70
C VAL A 17 -6.46 -10.26 -16.62
N ALA A 18 -7.05 -11.28 -17.25
CA ALA A 18 -8.08 -11.11 -18.28
C ALA A 18 -9.22 -10.15 -17.85
N GLY A 19 -9.72 -10.27 -16.61
CA GLY A 19 -10.84 -9.47 -16.11
C GLY A 19 -10.53 -8.46 -15.00
N ALA A 20 -9.26 -8.31 -14.59
CA ALA A 20 -8.93 -7.50 -13.43
C ALA A 20 -7.48 -7.03 -13.40
N TYR A 21 -7.21 -6.07 -12.52
CA TYR A 21 -5.87 -5.74 -12.04
C TYR A 21 -5.76 -6.20 -10.58
N LEU A 22 -4.73 -7.00 -10.30
CA LEU A 22 -4.46 -7.54 -8.98
C LEU A 22 -3.33 -6.74 -8.35
N VAL A 23 -3.50 -6.33 -7.10
CA VAL A 23 -2.40 -5.83 -6.27
C VAL A 23 -1.84 -7.02 -5.52
N VAL A 24 -0.58 -7.36 -5.80
CA VAL A 24 0.10 -8.57 -5.33
C VAL A 24 1.36 -8.20 -4.57
N ARG A 25 1.88 -9.14 -3.76
CA ARG A 25 3.24 -9.02 -3.25
C ARG A 25 4.22 -9.19 -4.40
N GLU A 26 5.22 -8.32 -4.50
CA GLU A 26 6.25 -8.43 -5.55
C GLU A 26 7.04 -9.74 -5.42
N ALA A 27 7.26 -10.22 -4.20
CA ALA A 27 7.97 -11.48 -3.92
C ALA A 27 7.13 -12.74 -4.21
N ASP A 28 5.80 -12.64 -4.23
CA ASP A 28 4.90 -13.74 -4.54
C ASP A 28 3.66 -13.23 -5.30
N PRO A 29 3.72 -13.19 -6.65
CA PRO A 29 2.61 -12.72 -7.47
C PRO A 29 1.33 -13.58 -7.39
N ALA A 30 1.40 -14.79 -6.81
CA ALA A 30 0.22 -15.62 -6.57
C ALA A 30 -0.56 -15.18 -5.32
N ASP A 31 0.11 -14.53 -4.36
CA ASP A 31 -0.51 -13.94 -3.17
C ASP A 31 -1.05 -12.54 -3.48
N TRP A 32 -2.29 -12.50 -3.98
CA TRP A 32 -2.98 -11.25 -4.30
C TRP A 32 -3.81 -10.73 -3.11
N LEU A 33 -3.68 -9.43 -2.85
CA LEU A 33 -4.28 -8.77 -1.70
C LEU A 33 -5.61 -8.08 -2.06
N VAL A 34 -5.65 -7.48 -3.25
CA VAL A 34 -6.80 -6.72 -3.74
C VAL A 34 -7.00 -7.00 -5.21
N ARG A 35 -8.26 -7.09 -5.64
CA ARG A 35 -8.66 -7.27 -7.03
C ARG A 35 -9.55 -6.12 -7.48
N PHE A 36 -9.17 -5.44 -8.55
CA PHE A 36 -9.96 -4.41 -9.21
C PHE A 36 -10.48 -4.94 -10.55
N GLU A 37 -11.79 -5.15 -10.64
CA GLU A 37 -12.41 -5.65 -11.88
C GLU A 37 -12.39 -4.59 -12.99
N LYS A 38 -12.16 -5.04 -14.22
CA LYS A 38 -12.24 -4.21 -15.43
C LYS A 38 -13.71 -3.93 -15.73
N SER A 39 -14.23 -2.84 -15.16
CA SER A 39 -15.61 -2.43 -15.31
C SER A 39 -15.70 -1.07 -16.03
N PRO A 40 -16.68 -0.88 -16.95
CA PRO A 40 -16.95 0.42 -17.54
C PRO A 40 -17.24 1.45 -16.44
N GLY A 41 -16.59 2.61 -16.52
CA GLY A 41 -16.80 3.71 -15.56
C GLY A 41 -15.97 3.61 -14.27
N PHE A 42 -15.11 2.61 -14.12
CA PHE A 42 -14.16 2.54 -13.01
C PHE A 42 -12.72 2.36 -13.55
N PRO A 43 -11.79 3.31 -13.28
CA PRO A 43 -10.42 3.23 -13.76
C PRO A 43 -9.58 2.23 -12.95
N ALA A 44 -9.89 0.94 -13.10
CA ALA A 44 -9.35 -0.15 -12.28
C ALA A 44 -7.81 -0.21 -12.25
N ARG A 45 -7.17 0.09 -13.39
CA ARG A 45 -5.71 0.10 -13.51
C ARG A 45 -5.07 1.18 -12.65
N GLU A 46 -5.55 2.42 -12.79
CA GLU A 46 -5.02 3.59 -12.09
C GLU A 46 -5.19 3.43 -10.58
N TRP A 47 -6.30 2.84 -10.14
CA TRP A 47 -6.52 2.53 -8.73
C TRP A 47 -5.53 1.49 -8.18
N ALA A 48 -5.30 0.40 -8.93
CA ALA A 48 -4.33 -0.62 -8.54
C ALA A 48 -2.90 -0.03 -8.46
N GLU A 49 -2.50 0.73 -9.48
CA GLU A 49 -1.19 1.37 -9.56
C GLU A 49 -1.00 2.40 -8.44
N ASN A 50 -2.01 3.23 -8.17
CA ASN A 50 -1.96 4.23 -7.11
C ASN A 50 -1.85 3.58 -5.71
N MET A 51 -2.57 2.48 -5.48
CA MET A 51 -2.48 1.74 -4.22
C MET A 51 -1.08 1.19 -3.99
N ALA A 52 -0.51 0.50 -4.98
CA ALA A 52 0.85 -0.03 -4.90
C ALA A 52 1.88 1.09 -4.69
N SER A 53 1.74 2.20 -5.42
CA SER A 53 2.62 3.37 -5.31
C SER A 53 2.60 4.01 -3.91
N ILE A 54 1.40 4.29 -3.36
CA ILE A 54 1.26 4.88 -2.02
C ILE A 54 1.82 3.96 -0.95
N TYR A 55 1.51 2.66 -1.05
CA TYR A 55 1.99 1.68 -0.10
C TYR A 55 3.52 1.60 -0.14
N ASN A 56 4.13 1.42 -1.32
CA ASN A 56 5.58 1.32 -1.49
C ASN A 56 6.29 2.58 -1.01
N ARG A 57 5.73 3.76 -1.29
CA ARG A 57 6.26 5.03 -0.79
C ARG A 57 6.26 5.09 0.74
N ARG A 58 5.20 4.61 1.40
CA ARG A 58 5.14 4.57 2.87
C ARG A 58 6.10 3.54 3.47
N LEU A 59 6.28 2.42 2.76
CA LEU A 59 7.26 1.40 3.12
C LEU A 59 8.68 1.98 3.07
N GLU A 60 9.04 2.70 2.01
CA GLU A 60 10.33 3.38 1.85
C GLU A 60 10.57 4.49 2.88
N LEU A 61 9.50 5.22 3.25
CA LEU A 61 9.56 6.27 4.27
C LEU A 61 9.58 5.70 5.72
N GLY A 62 9.60 4.38 5.88
CA GLY A 62 9.80 3.74 7.17
C GLY A 62 8.60 3.80 8.09
N GLY A 63 7.37 3.66 7.57
CA GLY A 63 6.16 3.33 8.34
C GLY A 63 5.83 4.26 9.53
N GLY A 64 6.47 5.42 9.63
CA GLY A 64 6.23 6.38 10.69
C GLY A 64 4.81 6.93 10.55
N PRO A 65 4.08 7.14 11.67
CA PRO A 65 2.80 7.83 11.61
C PRO A 65 3.02 9.17 10.87
N PRO A 66 2.08 9.60 10.02
CA PRO A 66 2.21 10.89 9.35
C PRO A 66 2.49 11.93 10.42
N THR A 67 3.64 12.61 10.35
CA THR A 67 3.96 13.67 11.29
C THR A 67 2.83 14.69 11.22
N PRO A 68 2.05 14.89 12.28
CA PRO A 68 0.99 15.89 12.25
C PRO A 68 1.66 17.23 11.93
N PRO A 69 1.17 18.01 10.95
CA PRO A 69 1.68 19.35 10.74
C PRO A 69 1.31 20.17 11.98
N GLY A 70 2.29 20.42 12.87
CA GLY A 70 2.14 21.42 13.94
C GLY A 70 2.26 20.96 15.40
N THR A 71 3.04 19.94 15.76
CA THR A 71 3.38 19.68 17.18
C THR A 71 4.87 19.42 17.38
N ARG A 72 5.69 20.46 17.22
CA ARG A 72 7.01 20.51 17.87
C ARG A 72 6.76 21.01 19.29
N PRO A 73 6.82 20.18 20.35
CA PRO A 73 6.74 20.72 21.70
C PRO A 73 7.99 21.59 21.94
N PRO A 74 7.83 22.85 22.40
CA PRO A 74 8.97 23.67 22.78
C PRO A 74 9.57 23.10 24.06
N GLY A 75 10.82 22.63 24.02
CA GLY A 75 11.61 22.45 25.24
C GLY A 75 12.28 21.10 25.49
N TYR A 76 12.76 20.37 24.47
CA TYR A 76 13.74 19.31 24.73
C TYR A 76 15.14 19.94 24.94
N HIS A 77 15.63 19.91 26.18
CA HIS A 77 17.05 20.12 26.51
C HIS A 77 17.68 18.77 26.90
N PRO A 78 18.98 18.56 26.59
CA PRO A 78 19.64 17.26 26.50
C PRO A 78 19.79 16.50 27.81
#